data_AF-A0A927WZP5-F1
#
_entry.id   AF-A0A927WZP5-F1
#
_cell.length_a   1.000
_cell.length_b   1.000
_cell.length_c   1.000
_cell.angle_alpha   90.00
_cell.angle_beta   90.00
_cell.angle_gamma   90.00
#
_symmetry.space_group_name_H-M   'P 1'
#
loop_
_entity.id
_entity.type
_entity.pdbx_description
1 polymer ?
#
loop_
_entity_poly.entity_id
_entity_poly.type
_entity_poly.pdbx_seq_one_letter_code
_entity_poly.pdbx_strand_id
1 'polypeptide(L)'
;MILFLKPYYEVKPWAGKELNNIYDCPEGTGEAWIVSGYKNKSSIISNGEYKNKSLRWLWYNHPELFGGFEDKEFPLLLKLISSSEDLSVQVHPNDDYAIKRHNQLGKFECWYILPETKAKSCTSGVAVKNAFELKNVIKNGTLKQYLYDKPIKPGDLVVVEPGTVHAIHGDTFVLEVQESSNLTYRLFDYDRLPRRELHLEDSLNVIEYNNSNTMTLDFKNENTFKNSHFNLYKLLVNGKKAYENKGFEIFYVLNGEGKINDSLIKKGDAFILTSETEKIVFSGALELIAVIPKPKAKERLRMKKKALITGIVGQDGYYLTKLLLSKDYEVHGLVQNQSQILNSYLKEYLDNSNFFIHIGDITDTSNVNKVLDNIRPDETYHLASQSHVDLSFELPEYTAQVNALGTLRLLDAIKNSEIRTKFFNMSTAQLFSGEVSPQNEETKFEPISPYAVSKLYAHHIVKSYRENYNLFAVNGICYNHESSKRDESFVSKKIVNGVIKTIENDDYILKLGNLNAKREWGHSEDYVEAMWLQLQQAMPKDYIISTGEAYSVRDFVTKAFNKKGISIKWIGQGLDEKAIDEKTNRVLVEVSQEFLRPSDAKVLVGDSSKFRKDTGWNPKYDINKLLDSMFEGE
;
A
#
# COMPACT_ATOMS: atom_id res chain seq x y z
N MET A 1 12.62 -24.53 15.60
CA MET A 1 12.02 -25.58 14.75
C MET A 1 12.83 -25.78 13.48
N ILE A 2 12.91 -27.01 12.94
CA ILE A 2 13.60 -27.30 11.65
C ILE A 2 12.56 -27.62 10.59
N LEU A 3 12.56 -26.88 9.48
CA LEU A 3 11.60 -27.03 8.37
C LEU A 3 12.32 -27.61 7.15
N PHE A 4 12.05 -28.87 6.80
CA PHE A 4 12.55 -29.50 5.59
C PHE A 4 11.68 -29.14 4.39
N LEU A 5 12.30 -28.92 3.24
CA LEU A 5 11.63 -28.40 2.06
C LEU A 5 11.67 -29.39 0.90
N LYS A 6 10.53 -29.50 0.19
CA LYS A 6 10.44 -30.12 -1.12
C LYS A 6 10.51 -29.04 -2.20
N PRO A 7 11.39 -29.18 -3.21
CA PRO A 7 11.52 -28.18 -4.27
C PRO A 7 10.26 -28.07 -5.13
N TYR A 8 10.13 -26.92 -5.81
CA TYR A 8 9.26 -26.78 -6.97
C TYR A 8 10.11 -26.91 -8.24
N TYR A 9 9.64 -27.66 -9.25
CA TYR A 9 10.43 -27.99 -10.44
C TYR A 9 9.93 -27.24 -11.69
N GLU A 10 10.87 -26.78 -12.52
CA GLU A 10 10.58 -26.13 -13.80
C GLU A 10 11.26 -26.86 -14.95
N VAL A 11 10.45 -27.29 -15.91
CA VAL A 11 10.93 -27.84 -17.18
C VAL A 11 11.44 -26.70 -18.05
N LYS A 12 12.65 -26.84 -18.59
CA LYS A 12 13.32 -25.82 -19.41
C LYS A 12 13.88 -26.45 -20.69
N PRO A 13 13.90 -25.69 -21.81
CA PRO A 13 14.40 -26.21 -23.09
C PRO A 13 15.92 -26.48 -23.08
N TRP A 14 16.66 -25.87 -22.16
CA TRP A 14 18.11 -25.99 -22.02
C TRP A 14 18.54 -26.94 -20.90
N ALA A 15 17.61 -27.71 -20.34
CA ALA A 15 17.82 -28.50 -19.12
C ALA A 15 18.95 -29.54 -19.28
N GLY A 16 19.86 -29.54 -18.32
CA GLY A 16 20.84 -30.62 -18.13
C GLY A 16 20.23 -31.83 -17.42
N LYS A 17 21.09 -32.76 -16.98
CA LYS A 17 20.67 -34.05 -16.38
C LYS A 17 20.98 -34.15 -14.89
N GLU A 18 21.72 -33.20 -14.33
CA GLU A 18 22.26 -33.27 -12.98
C GLU A 18 21.16 -33.28 -11.91
N LEU A 19 20.03 -32.61 -12.16
CA LEU A 19 18.91 -32.57 -11.22
C LEU A 19 18.26 -33.94 -11.01
N ASN A 20 18.15 -34.77 -12.06
CA ASN A 20 17.58 -36.12 -11.96
C ASN A 20 18.46 -37.09 -11.14
N ASN A 21 19.74 -36.75 -10.92
CA ASN A 21 20.62 -37.53 -10.05
C ASN A 21 20.40 -37.23 -8.56
N ILE A 22 19.72 -36.12 -8.24
CA ILE A 22 19.49 -35.64 -6.87
C ILE A 22 18.01 -35.81 -6.48
N TYR A 23 17.11 -35.52 -7.42
CA TYR A 23 15.67 -35.52 -7.18
C TYR A 23 14.92 -36.45 -8.14
N ASP A 24 13.81 -36.97 -7.65
CA ASP A 24 12.77 -37.57 -8.49
C ASP A 24 11.91 -36.44 -9.10
N CYS A 25 12.42 -35.82 -10.15
CA CYS A 25 11.78 -34.69 -10.85
C CYS A 25 11.42 -35.04 -12.30
N PRO A 26 10.46 -34.32 -12.92
CA PRO A 26 10.09 -34.54 -14.32
C PRO A 26 11.29 -34.48 -15.27
N GLU A 27 11.22 -35.25 -16.36
CA GLU A 27 12.23 -35.16 -17.43
C GLU A 27 12.28 -33.75 -18.03
N GLY A 28 13.49 -33.26 -18.31
CA GLY A 28 13.69 -31.90 -18.81
C GLY A 28 13.60 -30.80 -17.74
N THR A 29 13.62 -31.15 -16.45
CA THR A 29 13.72 -30.16 -15.37
C THR A 29 15.08 -29.46 -15.43
N GLY A 30 15.07 -28.16 -15.70
CA GLY A 30 16.28 -27.33 -15.74
C GLY A 30 16.49 -26.50 -14.47
N GLU A 31 15.42 -26.24 -13.72
CA GLU A 31 15.51 -25.54 -12.42
C GLU A 31 14.75 -26.31 -11.34
N ALA A 32 15.36 -26.45 -10.17
CA ALA A 32 14.70 -26.85 -8.94
C ALA A 32 14.75 -25.70 -7.93
N TRP A 33 13.58 -25.15 -7.60
CA TRP A 33 13.41 -24.05 -6.66
C TRP A 33 13.35 -24.63 -5.24
N ILE A 34 14.54 -24.89 -4.69
CA ILE A 34 14.73 -25.64 -3.44
C ILE A 34 14.27 -24.86 -2.20
N VAL A 35 14.31 -23.52 -2.25
CA VAL A 35 13.77 -22.64 -1.23
C VAL A 35 13.08 -21.47 -1.92
N SER A 36 11.75 -21.48 -1.93
CA SER A 36 10.95 -20.47 -2.61
C SER A 36 9.66 -20.16 -1.86
N GLY A 37 9.46 -18.88 -1.52
CA GLY A 37 8.15 -18.33 -1.13
C GLY A 37 7.41 -17.64 -2.28
N TYR A 38 7.86 -17.82 -3.53
CA TYR A 38 7.39 -17.03 -4.66
C TYR A 38 6.05 -17.54 -5.23
N LYS A 39 5.00 -16.71 -5.14
CA LYS A 39 3.66 -16.90 -5.72
C LYS A 39 3.22 -18.38 -5.82
N ASN A 40 3.01 -18.88 -7.04
CA ASN A 40 2.58 -20.24 -7.37
C ASN A 40 3.73 -21.24 -7.54
N LYS A 41 4.98 -20.83 -7.26
CA LYS A 41 6.20 -21.62 -7.42
C LYS A 41 6.92 -21.79 -6.08
N SER A 42 6.16 -22.04 -5.02
CA SER A 42 6.66 -22.10 -3.66
C SER A 42 7.05 -23.53 -3.27
N SER A 43 8.16 -23.68 -2.54
CA SER A 43 8.59 -24.95 -1.96
C SER A 43 7.60 -25.42 -0.89
N ILE A 44 7.49 -26.73 -0.67
CA ILE A 44 6.52 -27.33 0.25
C ILE A 44 7.23 -27.84 1.50
N ILE A 45 6.69 -27.56 2.69
CA ILE A 45 7.22 -28.09 3.95
C ILE A 45 6.95 -29.60 4.01
N SER A 46 7.95 -30.41 4.32
CA SER A 46 7.87 -31.87 4.27
C SER A 46 7.68 -32.55 5.62
N ASN A 47 7.83 -31.81 6.73
CA ASN A 47 7.82 -32.32 8.09
C ASN A 47 7.04 -31.42 9.07
N GLY A 48 6.83 -31.92 10.29
CA GLY A 48 6.25 -31.16 11.40
C GLY A 48 4.78 -30.79 11.20
N GLU A 49 4.31 -29.85 12.02
CA GLU A 49 2.93 -29.35 12.03
C GLU A 49 2.52 -28.71 10.69
N TYR A 50 3.46 -28.07 10.01
CA TYR A 50 3.21 -27.36 8.75
C TYR A 50 3.38 -28.22 7.50
N LYS A 51 3.49 -29.55 7.64
CA LYS A 51 3.66 -30.46 6.51
C LYS A 51 2.60 -30.24 5.42
N ASN A 52 3.03 -30.27 4.16
CA ASN A 52 2.24 -30.01 2.96
C ASN A 52 1.76 -28.55 2.78
N LYS A 53 2.11 -27.63 3.67
CA LYS A 53 1.91 -26.19 3.44
C LYS A 53 3.04 -25.64 2.57
N SER A 54 2.75 -24.60 1.79
CA SER A 54 3.79 -23.89 1.05
C SER A 54 4.60 -22.99 1.98
N LEU A 55 5.87 -22.79 1.66
CA LEU A 55 6.73 -21.85 2.38
C LEU A 55 6.16 -20.43 2.33
N ARG A 56 5.52 -20.06 1.20
CA ARG A 56 4.77 -18.80 1.08
C ARG A 56 3.63 -18.70 2.10
N TRP A 57 2.85 -19.76 2.27
CA TRP A 57 1.77 -19.79 3.25
C TRP A 57 2.33 -19.62 4.67
N LEU A 58 3.41 -20.32 4.99
CA LEU A 58 4.04 -20.24 6.31
C LEU A 58 4.59 -18.83 6.59
N TRP A 59 5.24 -18.20 5.60
CA TRP A 59 5.72 -16.82 5.70
C TRP A 59 4.61 -15.83 6.07
N TYR A 60 3.43 -15.96 5.46
CA TYR A 60 2.32 -15.03 5.70
C TYR A 60 1.58 -15.27 7.01
N ASN A 61 1.42 -16.53 7.42
CA ASN A 61 0.58 -16.87 8.56
C ASN A 61 1.39 -16.98 9.86
N HIS A 62 2.70 -17.18 9.77
CA HIS A 62 3.60 -17.38 10.90
C HIS A 62 4.91 -16.56 10.77
N PRO A 63 4.84 -15.22 10.60
CA PRO A 63 6.03 -14.37 10.46
C PRO A 63 6.96 -14.41 11.68
N GLU A 64 6.45 -14.77 12.87
CA GLU A 64 7.21 -14.94 14.10
C GLU A 64 8.35 -15.96 13.97
N LEU A 65 8.15 -17.01 13.16
CA LEU A 65 9.14 -18.07 12.91
C LEU A 65 10.39 -17.58 12.17
N PHE A 66 10.34 -16.37 11.60
CA PHE A 66 11.41 -15.83 10.77
C PHE A 66 12.12 -14.62 11.38
N GLY A 67 11.81 -14.26 12.63
CA GLY A 67 12.60 -13.27 13.38
C GLY A 67 12.29 -11.81 13.06
N GLY A 68 11.03 -11.49 12.77
CA GLY A 68 10.55 -10.10 12.70
C GLY A 68 10.79 -9.38 11.37
N PHE A 69 10.94 -10.12 10.27
CA PHE A 69 10.90 -9.53 8.93
C PHE A 69 9.52 -8.90 8.68
N GLU A 70 9.50 -7.67 8.17
CA GLU A 70 8.27 -6.94 7.81
C GLU A 70 7.94 -7.04 6.30
N ASP A 71 8.79 -7.72 5.53
CA ASP A 71 8.69 -7.81 4.07
C ASP A 71 7.45 -8.60 3.61
N LYS A 72 6.74 -8.06 2.62
CA LYS A 72 5.55 -8.71 2.02
C LYS A 72 5.88 -10.02 1.31
N GLU A 73 7.10 -10.19 0.84
CA GLU A 73 7.58 -11.34 0.09
C GLU A 73 8.68 -12.05 0.88
N PHE A 74 8.73 -13.38 0.78
CA PHE A 74 9.82 -14.17 1.37
C PHE A 74 11.17 -13.68 0.81
N PRO A 75 12.23 -13.49 1.62
CA PRO A 75 13.33 -12.59 1.25
C PRO A 75 14.24 -13.11 0.13
N LEU A 76 14.47 -14.43 0.07
CA LEU A 76 15.40 -15.04 -0.88
C LEU A 76 14.76 -16.17 -1.70
N LEU A 77 15.30 -16.40 -2.88
CA LEU A 77 15.01 -17.55 -3.72
C LEU A 77 16.31 -18.32 -3.97
N LEU A 78 16.31 -19.60 -3.60
CA LEU A 78 17.43 -20.50 -3.90
C LEU A 78 17.00 -21.52 -4.95
N LYS A 79 17.81 -21.65 -6.01
CA LYS A 79 17.57 -22.59 -7.10
C LYS A 79 18.80 -23.42 -7.38
N LEU A 80 18.57 -24.65 -7.78
CA LEU A 80 19.56 -25.42 -8.53
C LEU A 80 19.24 -25.28 -10.01
N ILE A 81 20.24 -24.90 -10.80
CA ILE A 81 20.13 -24.72 -12.24
C ILE A 81 21.09 -25.69 -12.91
N SER A 82 20.56 -26.57 -13.75
CA SER A 82 21.31 -27.54 -14.54
C SER A 82 21.07 -27.24 -16.02
N SER A 83 22.13 -26.87 -16.72
CA SER A 83 22.07 -26.49 -18.13
C SER A 83 22.93 -27.39 -19.01
N SER A 84 22.40 -27.83 -20.15
CA SER A 84 23.17 -28.44 -21.24
C SER A 84 23.48 -27.44 -22.36
N GLU A 85 22.77 -26.31 -22.39
CA GLU A 85 22.97 -25.23 -23.36
C GLU A 85 23.10 -23.88 -22.66
N ASP A 86 23.67 -22.89 -23.35
CA ASP A 86 23.80 -21.53 -22.82
C ASP A 86 22.42 -20.93 -22.47
N LEU A 87 22.24 -20.42 -21.27
CA LEU A 87 21.05 -19.65 -20.93
C LEU A 87 21.04 -18.31 -21.67
N SER A 88 19.88 -17.65 -21.68
CA SER A 88 19.74 -16.35 -22.31
C SER A 88 20.70 -15.32 -21.70
N VAL A 89 21.25 -14.46 -22.54
CA VAL A 89 22.01 -13.28 -22.08
C VAL A 89 21.02 -12.27 -21.53
N GLN A 90 21.26 -11.82 -20.30
CA GLN A 90 20.28 -11.03 -19.57
C GLN A 90 20.96 -10.03 -18.62
N VAL A 91 20.16 -9.10 -18.09
CA VAL A 91 20.55 -8.13 -17.07
C VAL A 91 19.38 -7.93 -16.11
N HIS A 92 19.71 -7.61 -14.86
CA HIS A 92 18.73 -7.39 -13.80
C HIS A 92 18.73 -5.94 -13.34
N PRO A 93 17.56 -5.33 -13.04
CA PRO A 93 17.48 -3.98 -12.50
C PRO A 93 17.89 -3.93 -11.02
N ASN A 94 18.32 -2.76 -10.58
CA ASN A 94 18.40 -2.42 -9.16
C ASN A 94 17.00 -2.15 -8.57
N ASP A 95 16.92 -2.01 -7.24
CA ASP A 95 15.65 -1.75 -6.56
C ASP A 95 14.96 -0.48 -7.08
N ASP A 96 15.69 0.63 -7.24
CA ASP A 96 15.11 1.90 -7.67
C ASP A 96 14.40 1.81 -9.04
N TYR A 97 15.03 1.16 -10.01
CA TYR A 97 14.47 0.99 -11.35
C TYR A 97 13.30 0.00 -11.32
N ALA A 98 13.48 -1.16 -10.69
CA ALA A 98 12.48 -2.21 -10.62
C ALA A 98 11.19 -1.73 -9.92
N ILE A 99 11.33 -0.95 -8.85
CA ILE A 99 10.22 -0.40 -8.08
C ILE A 99 9.44 0.60 -8.93
N LYS A 100 10.13 1.58 -9.55
CA LYS A 100 9.49 2.60 -10.39
C LYS A 100 8.75 2.00 -11.59
N ARG A 101 9.33 0.97 -12.21
CA ARG A 101 8.87 0.42 -13.49
C ARG A 101 7.85 -0.71 -13.33
N HIS A 102 8.01 -1.56 -12.32
CA HIS A 102 7.27 -2.81 -12.18
C HIS A 102 6.63 -3.01 -10.80
N ASN A 103 6.84 -2.08 -9.87
CA ASN A 103 6.42 -2.22 -8.46
C ASN A 103 6.92 -3.56 -7.86
N GLN A 104 8.16 -3.92 -8.19
CA GLN A 104 8.84 -5.13 -7.73
C GLN A 104 10.24 -4.76 -7.26
N LEU A 105 10.83 -5.62 -6.41
CA LEU A 105 12.22 -5.47 -6.02
C LEU A 105 13.14 -5.75 -7.20
N GLY A 106 14.31 -5.11 -7.17
CA GLY A 106 15.42 -5.43 -8.03
C GLY A 106 15.94 -6.84 -7.76
N LYS A 107 17.02 -7.20 -8.44
CA LYS A 107 17.53 -8.56 -8.35
C LYS A 107 19.06 -8.57 -8.32
N PHE A 108 19.58 -8.77 -7.11
CA PHE A 108 20.92 -9.29 -6.87
C PHE A 108 20.91 -10.83 -6.91
N GLU A 109 21.94 -11.45 -7.51
CA GLU A 109 22.14 -12.90 -7.47
C GLU A 109 23.61 -13.32 -7.35
N CYS A 110 23.84 -14.55 -6.89
CA CYS A 110 25.14 -15.20 -6.97
C CYS A 110 25.01 -16.68 -7.30
N TRP A 111 26.02 -17.23 -7.97
CA TRP A 111 26.05 -18.63 -8.40
C TRP A 111 27.23 -19.36 -7.75
N TYR A 112 26.93 -20.37 -6.94
CA TYR A 112 27.92 -21.30 -6.46
C TYR A 112 28.10 -22.44 -7.47
N ILE A 113 29.31 -22.58 -8.02
CA ILE A 113 29.61 -23.55 -9.08
C ILE A 113 29.76 -24.95 -8.48
N LEU A 114 28.89 -25.88 -8.90
CA LEU A 114 28.85 -27.23 -8.35
C LEU A 114 29.87 -28.17 -9.05
N PRO A 115 30.33 -29.24 -8.37
CA PRO A 115 31.34 -30.18 -8.88
C PRO A 115 31.05 -30.80 -10.26
N GLU A 116 29.78 -30.96 -10.60
CA GLU A 116 29.34 -31.56 -11.88
C GLU A 116 29.48 -30.61 -13.08
N THR A 117 29.83 -29.34 -12.86
CA THR A 117 30.03 -28.34 -13.92
C THR A 117 31.21 -28.70 -14.81
N LYS A 118 30.98 -28.69 -16.14
CA LYS A 118 32.02 -28.88 -17.16
C LYS A 118 32.35 -27.61 -17.92
N ALA A 119 31.47 -26.62 -17.88
CA ALA A 119 31.74 -25.29 -18.42
C ALA A 119 33.02 -24.71 -17.83
N LYS A 120 33.81 -24.03 -18.69
CA LYS A 120 35.07 -23.38 -18.29
C LYS A 120 34.89 -21.90 -17.95
N SER A 121 33.75 -21.33 -18.32
CA SER A 121 33.45 -19.92 -18.18
C SER A 121 31.95 -19.68 -17.99
N CYS A 122 31.62 -18.46 -17.61
CA CYS A 122 30.29 -17.88 -17.74
C CYS A 122 30.40 -16.46 -18.29
N THR A 123 29.35 -15.94 -18.91
CA THR A 123 29.32 -14.54 -19.32
C THR A 123 29.06 -13.64 -18.13
N SER A 124 29.88 -12.60 -17.98
CA SER A 124 29.78 -11.61 -16.94
C SER A 124 30.42 -10.28 -17.37
N GLY A 125 29.58 -9.43 -17.97
CA GLY A 125 29.91 -8.12 -18.50
C GLY A 125 29.70 -8.02 -20.01
N VAL A 126 29.71 -6.78 -20.51
CA VAL A 126 29.64 -6.46 -21.94
C VAL A 126 30.65 -5.36 -22.30
N ALA A 127 31.35 -5.54 -23.40
CA ALA A 127 32.47 -4.73 -23.87
C ALA A 127 32.02 -3.52 -24.70
N VAL A 128 31.06 -2.74 -24.21
CA VAL A 128 30.49 -1.58 -24.90
C VAL A 128 30.45 -0.36 -23.98
N LYS A 129 30.66 0.83 -24.54
CA LYS A 129 30.85 2.06 -23.77
C LYS A 129 29.53 2.69 -23.31
N ASN A 130 28.44 2.42 -24.03
CA ASN A 130 27.12 3.01 -23.75
C ASN A 130 26.00 2.26 -24.47
N ALA A 131 24.76 2.65 -24.15
CA ALA A 131 23.55 2.09 -24.72
C ALA A 131 23.45 2.22 -26.25
N PHE A 132 23.96 3.31 -26.83
CA PHE A 132 23.91 3.51 -28.28
C PHE A 132 24.79 2.48 -29.02
N GLU A 133 26.00 2.23 -28.52
CA GLU A 133 26.89 1.19 -29.04
C GLU A 133 26.27 -0.20 -28.89
N LEU A 134 25.73 -0.53 -27.71
CA LEU A 134 25.08 -1.82 -27.47
C LEU A 134 23.89 -2.06 -28.41
N LYS A 135 23.08 -1.02 -28.66
CA LYS A 135 21.94 -1.10 -29.59
C LYS A 135 22.40 -1.43 -31.02
N ASN A 136 23.52 -0.84 -31.47
CA ASN A 136 24.08 -1.14 -32.79
C ASN A 136 24.64 -2.56 -32.88
N VAL A 137 25.35 -3.01 -31.83
CA VAL A 137 25.88 -4.37 -31.73
C VAL A 137 24.75 -5.43 -31.79
N ILE A 138 23.65 -5.19 -31.08
CA ILE A 138 22.47 -6.08 -31.11
C ILE A 138 21.83 -6.08 -32.50
N LYS A 139 21.63 -4.89 -33.11
CA LYS A 139 21.04 -4.75 -34.45
C LYS A 139 21.86 -5.47 -35.53
N ASN A 140 23.18 -5.47 -35.40
CA ASN A 140 24.10 -6.11 -36.33
C ASN A 140 24.29 -7.62 -36.06
N GLY A 141 23.66 -8.17 -35.02
CA GLY A 141 23.76 -9.59 -34.66
C GLY A 141 25.13 -9.99 -34.10
N THR A 142 25.95 -9.05 -33.63
CA THR A 142 27.34 -9.30 -33.19
C THR A 142 27.51 -9.35 -31.68
N LEU A 143 26.43 -9.31 -30.88
CA LEU A 143 26.47 -9.24 -29.41
C LEU A 143 27.45 -10.21 -28.75
N LYS A 144 27.50 -11.47 -29.19
CA LYS A 144 28.39 -12.49 -28.61
C LYS A 144 29.87 -12.10 -28.62
N GLN A 145 30.30 -11.33 -29.62
CA GLN A 145 31.70 -10.87 -29.74
C GLN A 145 32.07 -9.81 -28.69
N TYR A 146 31.06 -9.20 -28.07
CA TYR A 146 31.20 -8.15 -27.07
C TYR A 146 30.89 -8.66 -25.66
N LEU A 147 30.61 -9.95 -25.46
CA LEU A 147 30.38 -10.49 -24.12
C LEU A 147 31.72 -10.76 -23.44
N TYR A 148 31.83 -10.41 -22.16
CA TYR A 148 33.00 -10.76 -21.36
C TYR A 148 32.78 -12.11 -20.68
N ASP A 149 33.48 -13.14 -21.14
CA ASP A 149 33.45 -14.45 -20.50
C ASP A 149 34.53 -14.54 -19.42
N LYS A 150 34.12 -14.90 -18.22
CA LYS A 150 35.01 -15.08 -17.06
C LYS A 150 35.24 -16.56 -16.80
N PRO A 151 36.48 -17.00 -16.53
CA PRO A 151 36.75 -18.36 -16.11
C PRO A 151 36.00 -18.71 -14.83
N ILE A 152 35.51 -19.95 -14.75
CA ILE A 152 34.89 -20.52 -13.55
C ILE A 152 35.44 -21.93 -13.31
N LYS A 153 35.46 -22.34 -12.04
CA LYS A 153 35.75 -23.72 -11.63
C LYS A 153 34.80 -24.13 -10.49
N PRO A 154 34.58 -25.43 -10.27
CA PRO A 154 33.82 -25.90 -9.12
C PRO A 154 34.33 -25.33 -7.80
N GLY A 155 33.40 -24.87 -6.98
CA GLY A 155 33.65 -24.20 -5.72
C GLY A 155 33.80 -22.69 -5.80
N ASP A 156 33.81 -22.10 -7.00
CA ASP A 156 33.75 -20.64 -7.15
C ASP A 156 32.37 -20.10 -6.77
N LEU A 157 32.34 -18.85 -6.32
CA LEU A 157 31.12 -18.06 -6.19
C LEU A 157 31.19 -16.89 -7.17
N VAL A 158 30.30 -16.90 -8.16
CA VAL A 158 30.14 -15.81 -9.14
C VAL A 158 29.09 -14.84 -8.61
N VAL A 159 29.49 -13.59 -8.37
CA VAL A 159 28.59 -12.52 -7.90
C VAL A 159 28.06 -11.73 -9.09
N VAL A 160 26.74 -11.53 -9.16
CA VAL A 160 26.06 -10.78 -10.22
C VAL A 160 25.28 -9.62 -9.57
N GLU A 161 25.89 -8.44 -9.61
CA GLU A 161 25.26 -7.19 -9.18
C GLU A 161 24.20 -6.74 -10.18
N PRO A 162 23.14 -6.02 -9.74
CA PRO A 162 22.22 -5.35 -10.64
C PRO A 162 22.95 -4.51 -11.70
N GLY A 163 22.44 -4.51 -12.93
CA GLY A 163 23.03 -3.83 -14.08
C GLY A 163 24.17 -4.58 -14.78
N THR A 164 24.58 -5.75 -14.26
CA THR A 164 25.56 -6.61 -14.90
C THR A 164 24.92 -7.45 -16.02
N VAL A 165 25.44 -7.37 -17.25
CA VAL A 165 25.08 -8.32 -18.32
C VAL A 165 25.70 -9.68 -18.01
N HIS A 166 24.92 -10.76 -18.01
CA HIS A 166 25.41 -12.07 -17.63
C HIS A 166 24.67 -13.21 -18.34
N ALA A 167 25.29 -14.40 -18.37
CA ALA A 167 24.69 -15.63 -18.86
C ALA A 167 25.41 -16.86 -18.29
N ILE A 168 24.64 -17.89 -17.91
CA ILE A 168 25.16 -19.21 -17.58
C ILE A 168 25.43 -19.96 -18.90
N HIS A 169 26.63 -20.50 -19.08
CA HIS A 169 26.98 -21.29 -20.27
C HIS A 169 26.43 -22.71 -20.18
N GLY A 170 26.35 -23.41 -21.32
CA GLY A 170 25.97 -24.83 -21.35
C GLY A 170 26.93 -25.70 -20.54
N ASP A 171 26.45 -26.87 -20.12
CA ASP A 171 27.15 -27.81 -19.23
C ASP A 171 27.54 -27.21 -17.87
N THR A 172 26.68 -26.37 -17.32
CA THR A 172 26.85 -25.72 -16.01
C THR A 172 25.84 -26.24 -15.00
N PHE A 173 26.30 -26.52 -13.77
CA PHE A 173 25.44 -26.86 -12.65
C PHE A 173 25.73 -25.93 -11.47
N VAL A 174 24.74 -25.15 -11.05
CA VAL A 174 24.93 -24.12 -10.02
C VAL A 174 23.84 -24.15 -8.95
N LEU A 175 24.22 -23.77 -7.74
CA LEU A 175 23.29 -23.26 -6.75
C LEU A 175 23.23 -21.73 -6.89
N GLU A 176 22.11 -21.22 -7.38
CA GLU A 176 21.78 -19.80 -7.43
C GLU A 176 21.14 -19.37 -6.11
N VAL A 177 21.70 -18.31 -5.50
CA VAL A 177 21.10 -17.60 -4.36
C VAL A 177 20.80 -16.19 -4.82
N GLN A 178 19.52 -15.82 -4.83
CA GLN A 178 19.08 -14.51 -5.29
C GLN A 178 18.07 -13.89 -4.33
N GLU A 179 17.88 -12.58 -4.43
CA GLU A 179 16.68 -11.93 -3.89
C GLU A 179 15.43 -12.57 -4.49
N SER A 180 14.30 -12.51 -3.77
CA SER A 180 13.02 -13.07 -4.23
C SER A 180 12.35 -12.20 -5.30
N SER A 181 13.05 -12.02 -6.42
CA SER A 181 12.61 -11.32 -7.62
C SER A 181 12.77 -12.22 -8.83
N ASN A 182 11.76 -12.27 -9.68
CA ASN A 182 11.80 -12.99 -10.96
C ASN A 182 11.84 -12.02 -12.15
N LEU A 183 12.29 -10.79 -11.89
CA LEU A 183 12.43 -9.76 -12.91
C LEU A 183 13.75 -9.96 -13.65
N THR A 184 13.67 -10.24 -14.95
CA THR A 184 14.82 -10.51 -15.80
C THR A 184 14.62 -9.85 -17.15
N TYR A 185 15.57 -9.00 -17.54
CA TYR A 185 15.55 -8.37 -18.85
C TYR A 185 16.48 -9.10 -19.80
N ARG A 186 15.88 -9.69 -20.83
CA ARG A 186 16.58 -10.54 -21.79
C ARG A 186 17.12 -9.73 -22.96
N LEU A 187 18.43 -9.83 -23.20
CA LEU A 187 19.13 -9.22 -24.33
C LEU A 187 19.19 -10.16 -25.54
N PHE A 188 19.40 -11.46 -25.29
CA PHE A 188 19.59 -12.44 -26.37
C PHE A 188 19.18 -13.85 -25.94
N ASP A 189 18.61 -14.63 -26.87
CA ASP A 189 18.04 -15.95 -26.55
C ASP A 189 18.24 -17.07 -27.58
N TYR A 190 19.26 -16.96 -28.43
CA TYR A 190 19.65 -18.06 -29.33
C TYR A 190 18.52 -18.57 -30.25
N ASP A 191 17.53 -17.72 -30.56
CA ASP A 191 16.35 -18.05 -31.37
C ASP A 191 15.57 -19.30 -30.94
N ARG A 192 15.59 -19.60 -29.64
CA ARG A 192 14.88 -20.75 -29.06
C ARG A 192 13.38 -20.71 -29.30
N LEU A 193 12.79 -21.89 -29.45
CA LEU A 193 11.34 -22.07 -29.54
C LEU A 193 10.76 -22.66 -28.24
N PRO A 194 9.62 -22.15 -27.74
CA PRO A 194 8.90 -20.97 -28.23
C PRO A 194 9.71 -19.69 -28.02
N ARG A 195 9.58 -18.74 -28.95
CA ARG A 195 10.30 -17.46 -28.85
C ARG A 195 9.90 -16.73 -27.58
N ARG A 196 10.91 -16.31 -26.82
CA ARG A 196 10.73 -15.52 -25.60
C ARG A 196 11.00 -14.05 -25.90
N GLU A 197 10.33 -13.18 -25.17
CA GLU A 197 10.48 -11.73 -25.30
C GLU A 197 11.92 -11.29 -25.00
N LEU A 198 12.41 -10.36 -25.82
CA LEU A 198 13.64 -9.60 -25.58
C LEU A 198 13.25 -8.23 -25.02
N HIS A 199 13.83 -7.86 -23.90
CA HIS A 199 13.50 -6.66 -23.13
C HIS A 199 14.53 -5.57 -23.44
N LEU A 200 14.72 -5.26 -24.73
CA LEU A 200 15.87 -4.48 -25.18
C LEU A 200 15.92 -3.08 -24.56
N GLU A 201 14.78 -2.39 -24.50
CA GLU A 201 14.72 -1.04 -23.93
C GLU A 201 15.01 -1.03 -22.42
N ASP A 202 14.33 -1.88 -21.65
CA ASP A 202 14.57 -1.98 -20.21
C ASP A 202 16.00 -2.45 -19.91
N SER A 203 16.55 -3.38 -20.70
CA SER A 203 17.94 -3.82 -20.59
C SER A 203 18.92 -2.65 -20.78
N LEU A 204 18.74 -1.86 -21.84
CA LEU A 204 19.63 -0.73 -22.15
C LEU A 204 19.67 0.32 -21.03
N ASN A 205 18.56 0.49 -20.31
CA ASN A 205 18.39 1.47 -19.24
C ASN A 205 19.04 1.07 -17.92
N VAL A 206 19.23 -0.23 -17.67
CA VAL A 206 19.74 -0.71 -16.38
C VAL A 206 21.18 -1.20 -16.43
N ILE A 207 21.74 -1.43 -17.61
CA ILE A 207 23.12 -1.88 -17.77
C ILE A 207 24.10 -0.82 -17.26
N GLU A 208 25.04 -1.26 -16.43
CA GLU A 208 26.15 -0.42 -15.98
C GLU A 208 27.36 -0.58 -16.92
N TYR A 209 27.42 0.25 -17.97
CA TYR A 209 28.41 0.15 -19.05
C TYR A 209 29.88 0.35 -18.63
N ASN A 210 30.13 1.01 -17.50
CA ASN A 210 31.48 1.24 -16.98
C ASN A 210 31.87 0.23 -15.89
N ASN A 211 30.99 -0.73 -15.57
CA ASN A 211 31.20 -1.61 -14.45
C ASN A 211 31.82 -2.94 -14.92
N SER A 212 33.04 -3.21 -14.47
CA SER A 212 33.72 -4.49 -14.66
C SER A 212 33.52 -5.45 -13.47
N ASN A 213 32.75 -5.01 -12.47
CA ASN A 213 32.66 -5.62 -11.14
C ASN A 213 31.69 -6.81 -11.11
N THR A 214 32.12 -7.91 -11.69
CA THR A 214 31.78 -9.20 -11.10
C THR A 214 33.01 -9.84 -10.52
N MET A 215 32.87 -10.25 -9.26
CA MET A 215 33.91 -10.88 -8.49
C MET A 215 33.64 -12.38 -8.56
N THR A 216 34.53 -13.12 -9.23
CA THR A 216 34.63 -14.57 -9.03
C THR A 216 35.47 -14.77 -7.78
N LEU A 217 34.84 -15.26 -6.73
CA LEU A 217 35.49 -15.56 -5.47
C LEU A 217 35.87 -17.04 -5.43
N ASP A 218 37.11 -17.35 -5.07
CA ASP A 218 37.49 -18.72 -4.72
C ASP A 218 36.90 -19.05 -3.34
N PHE A 219 35.64 -19.46 -3.35
CA PHE A 219 34.86 -19.68 -2.14
C PHE A 219 35.34 -20.91 -1.34
N LYS A 220 36.29 -21.68 -1.89
CA LYS A 220 36.99 -22.73 -1.16
C LYS A 220 37.89 -22.17 -0.05
N ASN A 221 38.45 -20.98 -0.24
CA ASN A 221 39.40 -20.36 0.68
C ASN A 221 38.73 -19.36 1.63
N GLU A 222 37.82 -18.52 1.12
CA GLU A 222 37.20 -17.45 1.91
C GLU A 222 36.00 -17.91 2.74
N ASN A 223 35.37 -19.04 2.38
CA ASN A 223 34.26 -19.76 3.05
C ASN A 223 33.07 -18.89 3.53
N THR A 224 33.07 -17.58 3.26
CA THR A 224 32.10 -16.60 3.72
C THR A 224 31.96 -15.47 2.69
N PHE A 225 30.72 -15.08 2.39
CA PHE A 225 30.38 -13.95 1.53
C PHE A 225 29.31 -13.14 2.25
N LYS A 226 29.43 -11.81 2.23
CA LYS A 226 28.51 -10.91 2.93
C LYS A 226 28.19 -9.74 2.02
N ASN A 227 26.90 -9.45 1.84
CA ASN A 227 26.43 -8.25 1.16
C ASN A 227 25.29 -7.60 1.95
N SER A 228 24.58 -6.63 1.36
CA SER A 228 23.42 -5.99 1.98
C SER A 228 22.18 -6.87 2.10
N HIS A 229 22.09 -7.98 1.35
CA HIS A 229 20.88 -8.79 1.18
C HIS A 229 20.92 -10.08 2.01
N PHE A 230 22.09 -10.70 2.13
CA PHE A 230 22.31 -11.94 2.87
C PHE A 230 23.78 -12.13 3.25
N ASN A 231 24.03 -13.07 4.15
CA ASN A 231 25.34 -13.66 4.36
C ASN A 231 25.30 -15.11 3.88
N LEU A 232 26.31 -15.54 3.14
CA LEU A 232 26.48 -16.92 2.70
C LEU A 232 27.76 -17.47 3.35
N TYR A 233 27.71 -18.69 3.88
CA TYR A 233 28.90 -19.36 4.39
C TYR A 233 28.88 -20.86 4.15
N LYS A 234 30.06 -21.43 3.99
CA LYS A 234 30.27 -22.86 3.82
C LYS A 234 30.54 -23.52 5.16
N LEU A 235 29.83 -24.60 5.45
CA LEU A 235 29.96 -25.36 6.69
C LEU A 235 30.37 -26.80 6.38
N LEU A 236 31.55 -27.18 6.87
CA LEU A 236 32.05 -28.55 6.85
C LEU A 236 31.80 -29.21 8.22
N VAL A 237 31.28 -30.44 8.17
CA VAL A 237 31.05 -31.30 9.33
C VAL A 237 31.69 -32.65 9.07
N ASN A 238 32.62 -33.05 9.94
CA ASN A 238 33.18 -34.40 10.00
C ASN A 238 33.07 -34.88 11.45
N GLY A 239 32.33 -35.96 11.69
CA GLY A 239 32.01 -36.41 13.06
C GLY A 239 30.81 -35.65 13.63
N LYS A 240 30.86 -35.19 14.88
CA LYS A 240 29.76 -34.50 15.57
C LYS A 240 30.12 -33.05 15.84
N LYS A 241 29.25 -32.10 15.48
CA LYS A 241 29.49 -30.65 15.61
C LYS A 241 28.24 -29.95 16.14
N ALA A 242 28.36 -29.31 17.31
CA ALA A 242 27.32 -28.40 17.80
C ALA A 242 27.30 -27.12 16.95
N TYR A 243 26.11 -26.58 16.71
CA TYR A 243 25.90 -25.37 15.92
C TYR A 243 24.87 -24.48 16.62
N GLU A 244 25.25 -23.22 16.85
CA GLU A 244 24.38 -22.19 17.40
C GLU A 244 23.70 -21.45 16.27
N ASN A 245 22.37 -21.45 16.29
CA ASN A 245 21.57 -20.79 15.28
C ASN A 245 21.69 -19.27 15.39
N LYS A 246 21.81 -18.59 14.26
CA LYS A 246 21.96 -17.13 14.16
C LYS A 246 20.65 -16.43 13.81
N GLY A 247 19.52 -17.09 14.07
CA GLY A 247 18.17 -16.59 13.82
C GLY A 247 17.47 -17.36 12.69
N PHE A 248 17.03 -16.64 11.67
CA PHE A 248 16.46 -17.28 10.48
C PHE A 248 17.59 -17.67 9.52
N GLU A 249 17.84 -18.98 9.38
CA GLU A 249 18.91 -19.50 8.54
C GLU A 249 18.39 -20.57 7.55
N ILE A 250 18.88 -20.52 6.32
CA ILE A 250 18.54 -21.44 5.24
C ILE A 250 19.77 -22.31 4.95
N PHE A 251 19.60 -23.62 4.88
CA PHE A 251 20.66 -24.58 4.60
C PHE A 251 20.38 -25.39 3.34
N TYR A 252 21.44 -25.73 2.63
CA TYR A 252 21.45 -26.70 1.53
C TYR A 252 22.64 -27.66 1.70
N VAL A 253 22.39 -28.96 1.59
CA VAL A 253 23.44 -29.99 1.63
C VAL A 253 24.07 -30.13 0.23
N LEU A 254 25.27 -29.59 0.07
CA LEU A 254 26.05 -29.71 -1.17
C LEU A 254 26.51 -31.14 -1.43
N ASN A 255 26.99 -31.82 -0.38
CA ASN A 255 27.54 -33.16 -0.49
C ASN A 255 27.50 -33.92 0.85
N GLY A 256 27.55 -35.24 0.75
CA GLY A 256 27.63 -36.16 1.89
C GLY A 256 26.28 -36.51 2.51
N GLU A 257 26.35 -37.18 3.65
CA GLU A 257 25.20 -37.66 4.43
C GLU A 257 25.49 -37.61 5.93
N GLY A 258 24.42 -37.47 6.71
CA GLY A 258 24.54 -37.29 8.14
C GLY A 258 23.19 -37.06 8.82
N LYS A 259 23.22 -36.39 9.97
CA LYS A 259 22.05 -36.00 10.74
C LYS A 259 22.13 -34.57 11.23
N ILE A 260 20.97 -33.93 11.35
CA ILE A 260 20.73 -32.72 12.13
C ILE A 260 19.81 -33.09 13.30
N ASN A 261 20.33 -32.99 14.52
CA ASN A 261 19.79 -33.64 15.70
C ASN A 261 19.56 -35.14 15.39
N ASP A 262 18.31 -35.59 15.36
CA ASP A 262 17.95 -36.98 15.04
C ASP A 262 17.46 -37.18 13.60
N SER A 263 17.28 -36.10 12.83
CA SER A 263 16.79 -36.15 11.45
C SER A 263 17.92 -36.44 10.47
N LEU A 264 17.75 -37.44 9.59
CA LEU A 264 18.69 -37.72 8.50
C LEU A 264 18.70 -36.59 7.47
N ILE A 265 19.88 -36.23 7.00
CA ILE A 265 20.09 -35.27 5.90
C ILE A 265 21.15 -35.79 4.94
N LYS A 266 20.97 -35.52 3.66
CA LYS A 266 21.88 -35.94 2.58
C LYS A 266 21.96 -34.89 1.47
N LYS A 267 22.90 -35.05 0.55
CA LYS A 267 23.04 -34.23 -0.67
C LYS A 267 21.68 -33.97 -1.32
N GLY A 268 21.39 -32.69 -1.58
CA GLY A 268 20.12 -32.25 -2.15
C GLY A 268 19.08 -31.77 -1.14
N ASP A 269 19.23 -32.08 0.15
CA ASP A 269 18.27 -31.61 1.14
C ASP A 269 18.43 -30.10 1.38
N ALA A 270 17.30 -29.39 1.37
CA ALA A 270 17.19 -28.00 1.79
C ALA A 270 16.30 -27.89 3.03
N PHE A 271 16.71 -27.08 4.00
CA PHE A 271 15.96 -26.87 5.22
C PHE A 271 16.17 -25.48 5.82
N ILE A 272 15.22 -25.05 6.66
CA ILE A 272 15.27 -23.78 7.38
C ILE A 272 15.35 -24.04 8.88
N LEU A 273 16.24 -23.32 9.55
CA LEU A 273 16.19 -23.12 10.99
C LEU A 273 15.34 -21.87 11.26
N THR A 274 14.24 -22.04 12.00
CA THR A 274 13.41 -20.90 12.43
C THR A 274 14.14 -20.08 13.49
N SER A 275 13.77 -18.80 13.64
CA SER A 275 14.29 -17.87 14.65
C SER A 275 14.26 -18.42 16.08
N GLU A 276 13.27 -19.26 16.39
CA GLU A 276 13.08 -19.90 17.69
C GLU A 276 14.03 -21.09 17.95
N THR A 277 14.75 -21.56 16.94
CA THR A 277 15.74 -22.64 17.14
C THR A 277 16.98 -22.03 17.79
N GLU A 278 17.41 -22.50 18.96
CA GLU A 278 18.62 -21.96 19.57
C GLU A 278 19.87 -22.76 19.18
N LYS A 279 19.83 -24.09 19.34
CA LYS A 279 20.98 -24.98 19.12
C LYS A 279 20.57 -26.25 18.40
N ILE A 280 21.46 -26.71 17.53
CA ILE A 280 21.35 -28.00 16.83
C ILE A 280 22.70 -28.72 16.87
N VAL A 281 22.68 -30.01 16.54
CA VAL A 281 23.88 -30.82 16.41
C VAL A 281 23.90 -31.47 15.05
N PHE A 282 24.93 -31.18 14.26
CA PHE A 282 25.22 -31.95 13.06
C PHE A 282 26.05 -33.18 13.40
N SER A 283 25.82 -34.28 12.69
CA SER A 283 26.71 -35.43 12.71
C SER A 283 26.86 -36.09 11.34
N GLY A 284 27.97 -36.76 11.07
CA GLY A 284 28.26 -37.43 9.80
C GLY A 284 29.39 -36.76 9.03
N ALA A 285 29.34 -36.84 7.70
CA ALA A 285 30.27 -36.18 6.78
C ALA A 285 29.45 -35.31 5.83
N LEU A 286 29.37 -34.01 6.12
CA LEU A 286 28.49 -33.07 5.41
C LEU A 286 29.26 -31.84 4.93
N GLU A 287 28.94 -31.43 3.72
CA GLU A 287 29.31 -30.14 3.16
C GLU A 287 28.03 -29.35 2.90
N LEU A 288 27.88 -28.20 3.58
CA LEU A 288 26.65 -27.42 3.61
C LEU A 288 26.94 -25.99 3.13
N ILE A 289 25.99 -25.42 2.39
CA ILE A 289 25.86 -23.97 2.27
C ILE A 289 24.79 -23.51 3.23
N ALA A 290 25.07 -22.42 3.92
CA ALA A 290 24.14 -21.77 4.79
C ALA A 290 24.01 -20.29 4.41
N VAL A 291 22.78 -19.82 4.38
CA VAL A 291 22.39 -18.47 3.95
C VAL A 291 21.58 -17.83 5.06
N ILE A 292 22.02 -16.65 5.50
CA ILE A 292 21.33 -15.82 6.49
C ILE A 292 20.74 -14.62 5.75
N PRO A 293 19.42 -14.58 5.55
CA PRO A 293 18.78 -13.40 4.97
C PRO A 293 18.99 -12.17 5.86
N LYS A 294 19.14 -10.99 5.26
CA LYS A 294 19.13 -9.72 5.98
C LYS A 294 17.82 -8.99 5.71
N PRO A 295 17.21 -8.35 6.72
CA PRO A 295 16.13 -7.41 6.49
C PRO A 295 16.62 -6.30 5.57
N LYS A 296 15.83 -5.88 4.60
CA LYS A 296 16.12 -4.64 3.87
C LYS A 296 16.00 -3.46 4.85
N ALA A 297 16.96 -2.54 4.82
CA ALA A 297 16.94 -1.37 5.71
C ALA A 297 15.63 -0.57 5.55
N LYS A 298 14.96 -0.19 6.65
CA LYS A 298 13.69 0.55 6.66
C LYS A 298 13.71 1.82 5.78
N GLU A 299 14.86 2.44 5.57
CA GLU A 299 15.04 3.60 4.69
C GLU A 299 15.08 3.27 3.18
N ARG A 300 15.59 2.09 2.78
CA ARG A 300 15.68 1.71 1.36
C ARG A 300 14.34 1.30 0.75
N LEU A 301 13.31 1.11 1.57
CA LEU A 301 12.03 0.50 1.19
C LEU A 301 10.79 1.37 1.41
N ARG A 302 10.92 2.61 1.89
CA ARG A 302 9.75 3.48 1.98
C ARG A 302 9.42 4.04 0.59
N MET A 303 8.79 3.21 -0.23
CA MET A 303 7.88 3.76 -1.23
C MET A 303 6.92 4.69 -0.52
N LYS A 304 6.75 5.89 -1.06
CA LYS A 304 5.71 6.79 -0.60
C LYS A 304 4.39 6.05 -0.69
N LYS A 305 3.68 5.98 0.43
CA LYS A 305 2.36 5.36 0.45
C LYS A 305 1.48 6.09 -0.56
N LYS A 306 0.75 5.34 -1.38
CA LYS A 306 -0.17 5.91 -2.36
C LYS A 306 -1.56 6.02 -1.76
N ALA A 307 -2.12 7.23 -1.77
CA ALA A 307 -3.48 7.49 -1.33
C ALA A 307 -4.36 7.90 -2.52
N LEU A 308 -5.47 7.20 -2.73
CA LEU A 308 -6.54 7.65 -3.62
C LEU A 308 -7.62 8.38 -2.80
N ILE A 309 -7.94 9.62 -3.14
CA ILE A 309 -9.00 10.40 -2.52
C ILE A 309 -10.08 10.69 -3.57
N THR A 310 -11.31 10.22 -3.34
CA THR A 310 -12.46 10.65 -4.14
C THR A 310 -13.13 11.85 -3.47
N GLY A 311 -13.68 12.78 -4.23
CA GLY A 311 -14.21 14.04 -3.66
C GLY A 311 -13.09 14.96 -3.16
N ILE A 312 -11.91 14.87 -3.78
CA ILE A 312 -10.69 15.55 -3.33
C ILE A 312 -10.84 17.08 -3.30
N VAL A 313 -11.64 17.66 -4.18
CA VAL A 313 -11.88 19.10 -4.26
C VAL A 313 -12.80 19.65 -3.17
N GLY A 314 -13.47 18.78 -2.43
CA GLY A 314 -14.29 19.17 -1.28
C GLY A 314 -13.43 19.61 -0.09
N GLN A 315 -14.10 20.16 0.93
CA GLN A 315 -13.48 20.58 2.19
C GLN A 315 -12.52 19.52 2.77
N ASP A 316 -13.02 18.32 3.01
CA ASP A 316 -12.25 17.28 3.69
C ASP A 316 -11.15 16.74 2.78
N GLY A 317 -11.40 16.69 1.47
CA GLY A 317 -10.41 16.33 0.47
C GLY A 317 -9.21 17.29 0.46
N TYR A 318 -9.45 18.60 0.62
CA TYR A 318 -8.38 19.60 0.75
C TYR A 318 -7.51 19.35 1.99
N TYR A 319 -8.13 19.26 3.17
CA TYR A 319 -7.38 19.08 4.42
C TYR A 319 -6.70 17.71 4.50
N LEU A 320 -7.33 16.66 3.98
CA LEU A 320 -6.71 15.33 3.91
C LEU A 320 -5.52 15.32 2.95
N THR A 321 -5.61 16.00 1.80
CA THR A 321 -4.48 16.16 0.87
C THR A 321 -3.30 16.84 1.55
N LYS A 322 -3.54 17.97 2.23
CA LYS A 322 -2.54 18.69 3.02
C LYS A 322 -1.89 17.79 4.07
N LEU A 323 -2.70 17.03 4.82
CA LEU A 323 -2.23 16.09 5.84
C LEU A 323 -1.35 14.99 5.24
N LEU A 324 -1.80 14.33 4.17
CA LEU A 324 -1.10 13.19 3.58
C LEU A 324 0.20 13.60 2.89
N LEU A 325 0.21 14.73 2.17
CA LEU A 325 1.44 15.29 1.59
C LEU A 325 2.47 15.62 2.69
N SER A 326 2.04 16.17 3.83
CA SER A 326 2.93 16.43 4.96
C SER A 326 3.52 15.15 5.59
N LYS A 327 2.89 14.00 5.35
CA LYS A 327 3.33 12.66 5.79
C LYS A 327 4.08 11.89 4.69
N ASP A 328 4.49 12.57 3.62
CA ASP A 328 5.23 12.02 2.49
C ASP A 328 4.47 10.94 1.70
N TYR A 329 3.16 11.10 1.54
CA TYR A 329 2.34 10.28 0.65
C TYR A 329 2.42 10.76 -0.80
N GLU A 330 2.25 9.83 -1.73
CA GLU A 330 1.83 10.10 -3.11
C GLU A 330 0.30 10.21 -3.11
N VAL A 331 -0.25 11.39 -3.37
CA VAL A 331 -1.69 11.66 -3.28
C VAL A 331 -2.30 11.75 -4.68
N HIS A 332 -3.31 10.92 -4.91
CA HIS A 332 -4.08 10.85 -6.14
C HIS A 332 -5.52 11.29 -5.90
N GLY A 333 -5.98 12.27 -6.68
CA GLY A 333 -7.34 12.78 -6.60
C GLY A 333 -8.20 12.38 -7.80
N LEU A 334 -9.43 11.95 -7.54
CA LEU A 334 -10.44 11.77 -8.58
C LEU A 334 -11.28 13.05 -8.73
N VAL A 335 -11.33 13.60 -9.94
CA VAL A 335 -12.14 14.79 -10.30
C VAL A 335 -12.90 14.53 -11.59
N GLN A 336 -14.08 15.14 -11.76
CA GLN A 336 -14.90 14.93 -12.95
C GLN A 336 -14.31 15.62 -14.19
N ASN A 337 -13.57 16.71 -13.99
CA ASN A 337 -12.91 17.46 -15.06
C ASN A 337 -11.78 18.33 -14.51
N GLN A 338 -10.96 18.88 -15.41
CA GLN A 338 -9.81 19.71 -15.04
C GLN A 338 -10.19 21.09 -14.48
N SER A 339 -11.38 21.63 -14.78
CA SER A 339 -11.78 22.93 -14.23
C SER A 339 -12.09 22.86 -12.74
N GLN A 340 -12.55 21.71 -12.23
CA GLN A 340 -12.75 21.49 -10.80
C GLN A 340 -11.46 21.73 -9.99
N ILE A 341 -10.31 21.24 -10.48
CA ILE A 341 -9.05 21.44 -9.76
C ILE A 341 -8.56 22.88 -9.87
N LEU A 342 -8.62 23.48 -11.07
CA LEU A 342 -8.14 24.84 -11.32
C LEU A 342 -8.90 25.90 -10.52
N ASN A 343 -10.19 25.66 -10.25
CA ASN A 343 -11.05 26.53 -9.45
C ASN A 343 -11.10 26.16 -7.97
N SER A 344 -10.33 25.16 -7.54
CA SER A 344 -10.29 24.73 -6.13
C SER A 344 -9.09 25.31 -5.38
N TYR A 345 -9.11 25.18 -4.05
CA TYR A 345 -7.97 25.49 -3.19
C TYR A 345 -6.76 24.58 -3.44
N LEU A 346 -6.93 23.43 -4.12
CA LEU A 346 -5.85 22.49 -4.40
C LEU A 346 -4.97 22.89 -5.58
N LYS A 347 -5.31 23.97 -6.30
CA LYS A 347 -4.46 24.48 -7.40
C LYS A 347 -3.02 24.77 -6.97
N GLU A 348 -2.81 25.09 -5.69
CA GLU A 348 -1.48 25.34 -5.10
C GLU A 348 -0.58 24.08 -5.07
N TYR A 349 -1.14 22.88 -5.16
CA TYR A 349 -0.41 21.62 -5.14
C TYR A 349 -0.12 21.06 -6.55
N LEU A 350 -0.55 21.72 -7.62
CA LEU A 350 -0.37 21.20 -8.99
C LEU A 350 1.10 21.02 -9.40
N ASP A 351 2.00 21.81 -8.82
CA ASP A 351 3.46 21.70 -9.05
C ASP A 351 4.14 20.72 -8.09
N ASN A 352 3.40 20.11 -7.15
CA ASN A 352 3.96 19.13 -6.23
C ASN A 352 4.14 17.79 -6.94
N SER A 353 5.37 17.27 -6.95
CA SER A 353 5.72 16.00 -7.61
C SER A 353 5.04 14.76 -7.04
N ASN A 354 4.41 14.86 -5.87
CA ASN A 354 3.66 13.77 -5.23
C ASN A 354 2.14 13.96 -5.31
N PHE A 355 1.65 14.92 -6.09
CA PHE A 355 0.22 15.19 -6.23
C PHE A 355 -0.25 14.95 -7.66
N PHE A 356 -1.23 14.07 -7.83
CA PHE A 356 -1.71 13.61 -9.13
C PHE A 356 -3.22 13.69 -9.23
N ILE A 357 -3.74 14.08 -10.38
CA ILE A 357 -5.18 14.19 -10.64
C ILE A 357 -5.60 13.26 -11.77
N HIS A 358 -6.72 12.58 -11.55
CA HIS A 358 -7.32 11.61 -12.46
C HIS A 358 -8.73 12.06 -12.82
N ILE A 359 -9.03 12.11 -14.11
CA ILE A 359 -10.36 12.47 -14.60
C ILE A 359 -11.27 11.25 -14.53
N GLY A 360 -12.38 11.39 -13.81
CA GLY A 360 -13.34 10.32 -13.59
C GLY A 360 -14.52 10.68 -12.70
N ASP A 361 -15.52 9.81 -12.72
CA ASP A 361 -16.74 9.96 -11.93
C ASP A 361 -17.05 8.64 -11.21
N ILE A 362 -17.49 8.73 -9.97
CA ILE A 362 -17.82 7.56 -9.14
C ILE A 362 -19.03 6.78 -9.68
N THR A 363 -19.83 7.39 -10.55
CA THR A 363 -20.97 6.76 -11.23
C THR A 363 -20.53 5.90 -12.42
N ASP A 364 -19.29 6.06 -12.91
CA ASP A 364 -18.73 5.28 -14.02
C ASP A 364 -17.82 4.15 -13.51
N THR A 365 -18.36 2.94 -13.52
CA THR A 365 -17.66 1.72 -13.11
C THR A 365 -16.37 1.46 -13.90
N SER A 366 -16.35 1.74 -15.21
CA SER A 366 -15.19 1.45 -16.05
C SER A 366 -14.04 2.41 -15.72
N ASN A 367 -14.36 3.68 -15.50
CA ASN A 367 -13.37 4.67 -15.08
C ASN A 367 -12.79 4.35 -13.69
N VAL A 368 -13.64 4.04 -12.71
CA VAL A 368 -13.22 3.68 -11.36
C VAL A 368 -12.24 2.49 -11.37
N ASN A 369 -12.55 1.43 -12.11
CA ASN A 369 -11.64 0.28 -12.26
C ASN A 369 -10.29 0.70 -12.86
N LYS A 370 -10.30 1.46 -13.96
CA LYS A 370 -9.08 1.94 -14.61
C LYS A 370 -8.21 2.79 -13.68
N VAL A 371 -8.81 3.70 -12.92
CA VAL A 371 -8.08 4.57 -11.98
C VAL A 371 -7.44 3.74 -10.86
N LEU A 372 -8.20 2.81 -10.27
CA LEU A 372 -7.68 1.93 -9.23
C LEU A 372 -6.54 1.04 -9.74
N ASP A 373 -6.69 0.43 -10.91
CA ASP A 373 -5.67 -0.46 -11.49
C ASP A 373 -4.37 0.27 -11.83
N ASN A 374 -4.47 1.52 -12.30
CA ASN A 374 -3.31 2.33 -12.62
C ASN A 374 -2.56 2.80 -11.37
N ILE A 375 -3.30 3.18 -10.32
CA ILE A 375 -2.69 3.76 -9.10
C ILE A 375 -2.21 2.66 -8.16
N ARG A 376 -2.99 1.58 -8.01
CA ARG A 376 -2.85 0.52 -6.99
C ARG A 376 -2.59 1.11 -5.58
N PRO A 377 -3.52 1.92 -5.04
CA PRO A 377 -3.29 2.67 -3.82
C PRO A 377 -3.11 1.77 -2.58
N ASP A 378 -2.29 2.21 -1.62
CA ASP A 378 -2.19 1.59 -0.29
C ASP A 378 -3.38 1.97 0.60
N GLU A 379 -3.89 3.19 0.43
CA GLU A 379 -5.02 3.74 1.18
C GLU A 379 -6.02 4.40 0.21
N THR A 380 -7.32 4.18 0.39
CA THR A 380 -8.38 4.79 -0.41
C THR A 380 -9.39 5.48 0.50
N TYR A 381 -9.54 6.78 0.33
CA TYR A 381 -10.44 7.63 1.10
C TYR A 381 -11.63 8.04 0.22
N HIS A 382 -12.77 7.40 0.45
CA HIS A 382 -13.99 7.65 -0.31
C HIS A 382 -14.80 8.80 0.34
N LEU A 383 -14.52 10.03 -0.11
CA LEU A 383 -15.18 11.25 0.39
C LEU A 383 -16.19 11.83 -0.62
N ALA A 384 -16.19 11.33 -1.87
CA ALA A 384 -17.12 11.76 -2.90
C ALA A 384 -18.57 11.51 -2.49
N SER A 385 -19.41 12.54 -2.59
CA SER A 385 -20.82 12.46 -2.20
C SER A 385 -21.61 13.60 -2.83
N GLN A 386 -22.88 13.36 -3.18
CA GLN A 386 -23.88 14.41 -3.13
C GLN A 386 -24.19 14.61 -1.63
N SER A 387 -23.63 15.66 -1.03
CA SER A 387 -23.57 15.88 0.42
C SER A 387 -24.66 16.79 0.99
N HIS A 388 -25.44 17.48 0.15
CA HIS A 388 -26.48 18.40 0.58
C HIS A 388 -27.79 17.66 0.84
N VAL A 389 -28.22 17.68 2.11
CA VAL A 389 -29.43 16.96 2.57
C VAL A 389 -30.68 17.46 1.86
N ASP A 390 -30.85 18.77 1.70
CA ASP A 390 -32.07 19.32 1.07
C ASP A 390 -32.19 18.94 -0.41
N LEU A 391 -31.10 19.11 -1.17
CA LEU A 391 -31.03 18.71 -2.58
C LEU A 391 -31.30 17.22 -2.79
N SER A 392 -31.11 16.37 -1.76
CA SER A 392 -31.40 14.94 -1.88
C SER A 392 -32.89 14.62 -2.02
N PHE A 393 -33.78 15.51 -1.59
CA PHE A 393 -35.22 15.37 -1.81
C PHE A 393 -35.61 15.69 -3.26
N GLU A 394 -34.88 16.59 -3.91
CA GLU A 394 -35.09 16.96 -5.31
C GLU A 394 -34.41 15.98 -6.29
N LEU A 395 -33.22 15.51 -5.93
CA LEU A 395 -32.39 14.61 -6.74
C LEU A 395 -32.09 13.27 -6.02
N PRO A 396 -33.11 12.50 -5.60
CA PRO A 396 -32.91 11.29 -4.80
C PRO A 396 -32.19 10.19 -5.57
N GLU A 397 -32.49 10.01 -6.86
CA GLU A 397 -31.85 9.01 -7.71
C GLU A 397 -30.35 9.30 -7.89
N TYR A 398 -30.00 10.54 -8.27
CA TYR A 398 -28.60 10.95 -8.39
C TYR A 398 -27.85 10.80 -7.06
N THR A 399 -28.50 11.18 -5.95
CA THR A 399 -27.93 11.01 -4.61
C THR A 399 -27.63 9.53 -4.33
N ALA A 400 -28.53 8.60 -4.67
CA ALA A 400 -28.28 7.17 -4.53
C ALA A 400 -27.19 6.65 -5.48
N GLN A 401 -27.15 7.11 -6.74
CA GLN A 401 -26.12 6.73 -7.71
C GLN A 401 -24.71 7.07 -7.23
N VAL A 402 -24.54 8.26 -6.65
CA VAL A 402 -23.25 8.74 -6.14
C VAL A 402 -22.93 8.11 -4.78
N ASN A 403 -23.81 8.27 -3.79
CA ASN A 403 -23.49 7.94 -2.40
C ASN A 403 -23.56 6.44 -2.10
N ALA A 404 -24.52 5.72 -2.69
CA ALA A 404 -24.73 4.30 -2.40
C ALA A 404 -24.00 3.42 -3.42
N LEU A 405 -24.37 3.56 -4.70
CA LEU A 405 -23.79 2.73 -5.76
C LEU A 405 -22.34 3.10 -6.06
N GLY A 406 -21.94 4.37 -5.87
CA GLY A 406 -20.54 4.77 -6.00
C GLY A 406 -19.62 4.06 -5.00
N THR A 407 -20.05 3.91 -3.74
CA THR A 407 -19.32 3.14 -2.72
C THR A 407 -19.21 1.66 -3.12
N LEU A 408 -20.31 1.06 -3.59
CA LEU A 408 -20.29 -0.32 -4.10
C LEU A 408 -19.29 -0.49 -5.24
N ARG A 409 -19.30 0.43 -6.22
CA ARG A 409 -18.39 0.35 -7.39
C ARG A 409 -16.92 0.36 -6.97
N LEU A 410 -16.53 1.19 -6.01
CA LEU A 410 -15.15 1.20 -5.48
C LEU A 410 -14.81 -0.10 -4.78
N LEU A 411 -15.68 -0.58 -3.88
CA LEU A 411 -15.44 -1.82 -3.15
C LEU A 411 -15.33 -3.02 -4.08
N ASP A 412 -16.18 -3.09 -5.09
CA ASP A 412 -16.17 -4.18 -6.07
C ASP A 412 -14.94 -4.10 -6.98
N ALA A 413 -14.55 -2.90 -7.41
CA ALA A 413 -13.31 -2.67 -8.14
C ALA A 413 -12.06 -3.09 -7.32
N ILE A 414 -12.00 -2.73 -6.04
CA ILE A 414 -10.92 -3.14 -5.13
C ILE A 414 -10.86 -4.66 -4.99
N LYS A 415 -12.02 -5.30 -4.78
CA LYS A 415 -12.13 -6.75 -4.67
C LYS A 415 -11.65 -7.45 -5.94
N ASN A 416 -12.12 -7.01 -7.12
CA ASN A 416 -11.86 -7.68 -8.39
C ASN A 416 -10.43 -7.47 -8.91
N SER A 417 -9.81 -6.34 -8.57
CA SER A 417 -8.42 -6.01 -8.94
C SER A 417 -7.36 -6.64 -8.02
N GLU A 418 -7.80 -7.30 -6.94
CA GLU A 418 -6.96 -7.85 -5.87
C GLU A 418 -5.95 -6.83 -5.29
N ILE A 419 -6.31 -5.54 -5.34
CA ILE A 419 -5.50 -4.47 -4.78
C ILE A 419 -5.59 -4.54 -3.25
N ARG A 420 -4.43 -4.63 -2.59
CA ARG A 420 -4.32 -4.57 -1.12
C ARG A 420 -4.35 -3.11 -0.66
N THR A 421 -5.53 -2.49 -0.70
CA THR A 421 -5.79 -1.13 -0.19
C THR A 421 -6.55 -1.18 1.14
N LYS A 422 -6.27 -0.22 2.03
CA LYS A 422 -7.13 0.08 3.17
C LYS A 422 -8.18 1.12 2.76
N PHE A 423 -9.45 0.78 2.92
CA PHE A 423 -10.57 1.59 2.44
C PHE A 423 -11.26 2.33 3.59
N PHE A 424 -11.34 3.65 3.51
CA PHE A 424 -12.13 4.50 4.39
C PHE A 424 -13.38 4.99 3.66
N ASN A 425 -14.55 4.75 4.25
CA ASN A 425 -15.81 5.32 3.82
C ASN A 425 -16.25 6.46 4.73
N MET A 426 -16.55 7.62 4.13
CA MET A 426 -17.19 8.74 4.82
C MET A 426 -18.67 8.43 5.08
N SER A 427 -18.94 7.88 6.27
CA SER A 427 -20.30 7.75 6.82
C SER A 427 -20.69 9.04 7.57
N THR A 428 -21.83 9.06 8.26
CA THR A 428 -22.39 10.33 8.77
C THR A 428 -23.28 10.16 9.98
N ALA A 429 -23.30 11.17 10.86
CA ALA A 429 -24.27 11.28 11.95
C ALA A 429 -25.74 11.36 11.47
N GLN A 430 -26.00 11.70 10.20
CA GLN A 430 -27.35 11.72 9.64
C GLN A 430 -28.05 10.34 9.64
N LEU A 431 -27.30 9.27 9.92
CA LEU A 431 -27.86 7.94 10.14
C LEU A 431 -28.69 7.83 11.43
N PHE A 432 -28.52 8.73 12.40
CA PHE A 432 -29.07 8.61 13.76
C PHE A 432 -30.22 9.57 14.08
N SER A 433 -31.21 9.74 13.20
CA SER A 433 -32.26 10.76 13.42
C SER A 433 -33.34 10.38 14.46
N GLY A 434 -33.05 9.40 15.34
CA GLY A 434 -33.92 8.95 16.43
C GLY A 434 -33.84 9.80 17.70
N GLU A 435 -34.41 9.31 18.80
CA GLU A 435 -34.49 10.02 20.10
C GLU A 435 -33.21 9.92 20.96
N VAL A 436 -32.39 8.89 20.74
CA VAL A 436 -31.22 8.59 21.58
C VAL A 436 -30.14 9.64 21.38
N SER A 437 -29.60 10.22 22.46
CA SER A 437 -28.44 11.12 22.44
C SER A 437 -27.73 11.09 23.81
N PRO A 438 -26.39 11.04 23.89
CA PRO A 438 -25.47 10.94 22.76
C PRO A 438 -25.55 9.57 22.06
N GLN A 439 -25.14 9.50 20.80
CA GLN A 439 -25.13 8.27 20.00
C GLN A 439 -23.72 7.65 19.97
N ASN A 440 -23.64 6.32 20.04
CA ASN A 440 -22.41 5.52 19.94
C ASN A 440 -22.51 4.52 18.77
N GLU A 441 -21.47 3.72 18.52
CA GLU A 441 -21.45 2.78 17.39
C GLU A 441 -22.53 1.68 17.44
N GLU A 442 -23.14 1.45 18.61
CA GLU A 442 -24.23 0.47 18.81
C GLU A 442 -25.62 1.11 18.69
N THR A 443 -25.70 2.43 18.56
CA THR A 443 -26.97 3.14 18.44
C THR A 443 -27.67 2.73 17.13
N LYS A 444 -28.97 2.50 17.19
CA LYS A 444 -29.75 2.07 16.02
C LYS A 444 -29.83 3.20 14.99
N PHE A 445 -29.61 2.85 13.71
CA PHE A 445 -29.81 3.78 12.61
C PHE A 445 -31.30 4.01 12.31
N GLU A 446 -31.67 5.28 12.15
CA GLU A 446 -33.02 5.77 11.83
C GLU A 446 -32.91 6.94 10.82
N PRO A 447 -32.56 6.69 9.54
CA PRO A 447 -32.41 7.75 8.54
C PRO A 447 -33.78 8.31 8.09
N ILE A 448 -33.86 9.63 7.92
CA ILE A 448 -35.11 10.34 7.55
C ILE A 448 -35.04 11.13 6.23
N SER A 449 -33.94 11.02 5.48
CA SER A 449 -33.74 11.71 4.20
C SER A 449 -33.18 10.77 3.13
N PRO A 450 -33.41 11.03 1.84
CA PRO A 450 -32.80 10.25 0.76
C PRO A 450 -31.26 10.21 0.85
N TYR A 451 -30.64 11.32 1.27
CA TYR A 451 -29.22 11.36 1.63
C TYR A 451 -28.87 10.33 2.70
N ALA A 452 -29.54 10.36 3.85
CA ALA A 452 -29.23 9.46 4.96
C ALA A 452 -29.48 7.99 4.60
N VAL A 453 -30.54 7.69 3.84
CA VAL A 453 -30.82 6.34 3.33
C VAL A 453 -29.72 5.86 2.39
N SER A 454 -29.25 6.71 1.47
CA SER A 454 -28.14 6.36 0.57
C SER A 454 -26.83 6.08 1.34
N LYS A 455 -26.54 6.86 2.39
CA LYS A 455 -25.38 6.65 3.26
C LYS A 455 -25.53 5.42 4.16
N LEU A 456 -26.76 5.04 4.53
CA LEU A 456 -27.02 3.81 5.27
C LEU A 456 -26.66 2.59 4.41
N TYR A 457 -27.02 2.60 3.13
CA TYR A 457 -26.57 1.57 2.18
C TYR A 457 -25.04 1.51 2.13
N ALA A 458 -24.38 2.67 1.92
CA ALA A 458 -22.92 2.75 1.87
C ALA A 458 -22.25 2.20 3.13
N HIS A 459 -22.81 2.51 4.30
CA HIS A 459 -22.33 2.00 5.59
C HIS A 459 -22.39 0.46 5.66
N HIS A 460 -23.54 -0.11 5.32
CA HIS A 460 -23.74 -1.56 5.38
C HIS A 460 -22.98 -2.33 4.31
N ILE A 461 -22.85 -1.79 3.09
CA ILE A 461 -22.10 -2.48 2.02
C ILE A 461 -20.61 -2.55 2.37
N VAL A 462 -20.04 -1.52 3.00
CA VAL A 462 -18.66 -1.54 3.53
C VAL A 462 -18.49 -2.63 4.57
N LYS A 463 -19.40 -2.72 5.54
CA LYS A 463 -19.40 -3.77 6.57
C LYS A 463 -19.47 -5.16 5.95
N SER A 464 -20.38 -5.35 4.99
CA SER A 464 -20.53 -6.61 4.26
C SER A 464 -19.26 -7.01 3.52
N TYR A 465 -18.59 -6.08 2.84
CA TYR A 465 -17.34 -6.37 2.12
C TYR A 465 -16.17 -6.66 3.06
N ARG A 466 -16.09 -5.97 4.21
CA ARG A 466 -15.12 -6.30 5.27
C ARG A 466 -15.32 -7.74 5.77
N GLU A 467 -16.55 -8.12 6.08
CA GLU A 467 -16.87 -9.41 6.73
C GLU A 467 -16.80 -10.60 5.75
N ASN A 468 -17.23 -10.43 4.50
CA ASN A 468 -17.32 -11.53 3.54
C ASN A 468 -16.06 -11.71 2.68
N TYR A 469 -15.25 -10.66 2.52
CA TYR A 469 -14.08 -10.69 1.64
C TYR A 469 -12.77 -10.35 2.36
N ASN A 470 -12.78 -10.21 3.69
CA ASN A 470 -11.62 -9.86 4.51
C ASN A 470 -10.89 -8.59 4.03
N LEU A 471 -11.62 -7.63 3.48
CA LEU A 471 -11.07 -6.33 3.11
C LEU A 471 -10.85 -5.48 4.36
N PHE A 472 -9.73 -4.74 4.41
CA PHE A 472 -9.58 -3.66 5.39
C PHE A 472 -10.45 -2.49 4.94
N ALA A 473 -11.72 -2.48 5.36
CA ALA A 473 -12.69 -1.46 5.01
C ALA A 473 -13.41 -0.95 6.27
N VAL A 474 -13.45 0.37 6.44
CA VAL A 474 -13.96 1.00 7.67
C VAL A 474 -14.93 2.13 7.35
N ASN A 475 -15.91 2.32 8.23
CA ASN A 475 -16.77 3.49 8.25
C ASN A 475 -16.28 4.47 9.32
N GLY A 476 -15.98 5.70 8.91
CA GLY A 476 -15.91 6.83 9.84
C GLY A 476 -17.29 7.48 9.92
N ILE A 477 -17.96 7.36 11.06
CA ILE A 477 -19.27 7.97 11.30
C ILE A 477 -19.03 9.39 11.79
N CYS A 478 -18.80 10.30 10.85
CA CYS A 478 -18.45 11.68 11.15
C CYS A 478 -19.67 12.52 11.49
N TYR A 479 -19.60 13.21 12.63
CA TYR A 479 -20.50 14.30 12.99
C TYR A 479 -20.16 15.56 12.20
N ASN A 480 -21.01 16.58 12.30
CA ASN A 480 -20.82 17.85 11.61
C ASN A 480 -19.44 18.46 11.91
N HIS A 481 -18.71 18.78 10.86
CA HIS A 481 -17.41 19.44 10.88
C HIS A 481 -17.32 20.45 9.75
N GLU A 482 -16.72 21.58 10.09
CA GLU A 482 -16.75 22.80 9.31
C GLU A 482 -15.32 23.34 9.16
N SER A 483 -15.15 24.37 8.34
CA SER A 483 -13.88 25.10 8.15
C SER A 483 -14.10 26.33 7.28
N SER A 484 -13.03 27.11 7.05
CA SER A 484 -13.04 28.16 6.04
C SER A 484 -13.24 27.63 4.60
N LYS A 485 -13.05 26.33 4.34
CA LYS A 485 -13.25 25.68 3.03
C LYS A 485 -14.63 25.07 2.85
N ARG A 486 -15.53 25.29 3.80
CA ARG A 486 -16.92 24.84 3.70
C ARG A 486 -17.64 25.59 2.59
N ASP A 487 -18.50 24.88 1.86
CA ASP A 487 -19.34 25.47 0.81
C ASP A 487 -20.37 26.45 1.41
N GLU A 488 -20.61 27.57 0.72
CA GLU A 488 -21.45 28.67 1.19
C GLU A 488 -22.92 28.30 1.37
N SER A 489 -23.39 27.21 0.74
CA SER A 489 -24.76 26.71 0.95
C SER A 489 -24.98 26.14 2.35
N PHE A 490 -23.93 25.72 3.05
CA PHE A 490 -24.02 25.19 4.41
C PHE A 490 -24.14 26.31 5.44
N VAL A 491 -24.97 26.07 6.46
CA VAL A 491 -25.37 27.09 7.45
C VAL A 491 -24.19 27.77 8.16
N SER A 492 -23.12 27.04 8.48
CA SER A 492 -21.94 27.58 9.17
C SER A 492 -21.24 28.66 8.33
N LYS A 493 -20.95 28.36 7.06
CA LYS A 493 -20.31 29.28 6.13
C LYS A 493 -21.24 30.42 5.73
N LYS A 494 -22.53 30.12 5.51
CA LYS A 494 -23.57 31.14 5.31
C LYS A 494 -23.62 32.15 6.45
N ILE A 495 -23.50 31.70 7.70
CA ILE A 495 -23.47 32.59 8.87
C ILE A 495 -22.21 33.44 8.87
N VAL A 496 -21.03 32.85 8.68
CA VAL A 496 -19.76 33.60 8.68
C VAL A 496 -19.76 34.68 7.61
N ASN A 497 -20.11 34.33 6.37
CA ASN A 497 -20.17 35.27 5.25
C ASN A 497 -21.30 36.29 5.44
N GLY A 498 -22.42 35.87 6.05
CA GLY A 498 -23.52 36.75 6.42
C GLY A 498 -23.13 37.80 7.45
N VAL A 499 -22.40 37.42 8.50
CA VAL A 499 -21.88 38.34 9.52
C VAL A 499 -20.96 39.39 8.88
N ILE A 500 -20.05 38.98 8.00
CA ILE A 500 -19.16 39.90 7.27
C ILE A 500 -20.00 40.88 6.44
N LYS A 501 -20.95 40.39 5.64
CA LYS A 501 -21.83 41.24 4.82
C LYS A 501 -22.69 42.19 5.64
N THR A 502 -23.20 41.76 6.80
CA THR A 502 -23.96 42.62 7.72
C THR A 502 -23.09 43.75 8.27
N ILE A 503 -21.79 43.51 8.50
CA ILE A 503 -20.83 44.55 8.94
C ILE A 503 -20.51 45.52 7.81
N GLU A 504 -20.35 45.02 6.58
CA GLU A 504 -19.95 45.83 5.42
C GLU A 504 -21.10 46.63 4.79
N ASN A 505 -22.35 46.17 4.96
CA ASN A 505 -23.52 46.77 4.35
C ASN A 505 -24.66 46.89 5.37
N ASP A 506 -25.08 48.12 5.66
CA ASP A 506 -26.14 48.41 6.63
C ASP A 506 -27.54 47.92 6.23
N ASP A 507 -27.78 47.72 4.93
CA ASP A 507 -29.06 47.25 4.42
C ASP A 507 -29.13 45.71 4.34
N TYR A 508 -28.01 45.01 4.55
CA TYR A 508 -27.98 43.54 4.48
C TYR A 508 -28.49 42.90 5.77
N ILE A 509 -29.44 41.97 5.62
CA ILE A 509 -30.00 41.16 6.72
C ILE A 509 -29.75 39.68 6.40
N LEU A 510 -29.10 38.98 7.32
CA LEU A 510 -28.84 37.55 7.20
C LEU A 510 -30.13 36.75 7.45
N LYS A 511 -30.61 36.02 6.43
CA LYS A 511 -31.80 35.17 6.54
C LYS A 511 -31.45 33.71 6.81
N LEU A 512 -32.01 33.12 7.87
CA LEU A 512 -31.78 31.73 8.28
C LEU A 512 -33.09 30.97 8.48
N GLY A 513 -33.00 29.64 8.58
CA GLY A 513 -34.13 28.76 8.88
C GLY A 513 -34.26 28.50 10.39
N ASN A 514 -34.24 27.22 10.76
CA ASN A 514 -34.43 26.78 12.15
C ASN A 514 -33.23 27.14 13.06
N LEU A 515 -33.36 28.22 13.83
CA LEU A 515 -32.35 28.68 14.78
C LEU A 515 -32.14 27.74 15.97
N ASN A 516 -33.12 26.89 16.28
CA ASN A 516 -33.10 25.98 17.42
C ASN A 516 -32.46 24.63 17.10
N ALA A 517 -32.14 24.37 15.83
CA ALA A 517 -31.45 23.16 15.42
C ALA A 517 -30.09 23.06 16.13
N LYS A 518 -29.86 21.95 16.86
CA LYS A 518 -28.61 21.69 17.58
C LYS A 518 -27.73 20.70 16.82
N ARG A 519 -26.47 21.07 16.63
CA ARG A 519 -25.46 20.26 15.95
C ARG A 519 -24.14 20.38 16.69
N GLU A 520 -23.32 19.35 16.59
CA GLU A 520 -21.89 19.51 16.83
C GLU A 520 -21.28 20.36 15.72
N TRP A 521 -20.23 21.12 16.01
CA TRP A 521 -19.39 21.72 14.97
C TRP A 521 -17.93 21.48 15.31
N GLY A 522 -17.38 20.41 14.75
CA GLY A 522 -15.95 20.16 14.75
C GLY A 522 -15.22 20.95 13.65
N HIS A 523 -13.89 20.91 13.68
CA HIS A 523 -13.07 21.43 12.59
C HIS A 523 -12.58 20.30 11.68
N SER A 524 -12.55 20.56 10.38
CA SER A 524 -12.24 19.54 9.36
C SER A 524 -10.83 18.98 9.47
N GLU A 525 -9.85 19.76 9.93
CA GLU A 525 -8.49 19.26 10.17
C GLU A 525 -8.43 18.15 11.23
N ASP A 526 -9.21 18.27 12.31
CA ASP A 526 -9.28 17.23 13.36
C ASP A 526 -9.91 15.94 12.80
N TYR A 527 -10.90 16.10 11.93
CA TYR A 527 -11.66 14.98 11.38
C TYR A 527 -10.84 14.21 10.35
N VAL A 528 -10.11 14.89 9.44
CA VAL A 528 -9.26 14.18 8.46
C VAL A 528 -8.08 13.46 9.14
N GLU A 529 -7.58 13.98 10.27
CA GLU A 529 -6.62 13.27 11.11
C GLU A 529 -7.23 11.99 11.68
N ALA A 530 -8.48 12.03 12.13
CA ALA A 530 -9.21 10.84 12.56
C ALA A 530 -9.38 9.81 11.43
N MET A 531 -9.72 10.25 10.21
CA MET A 531 -9.84 9.36 9.03
C MET A 531 -8.53 8.63 8.76
N TRP A 532 -7.40 9.36 8.77
CA TRP A 532 -6.07 8.79 8.57
C TRP A 532 -5.71 7.81 9.69
N LEU A 533 -5.90 8.19 10.96
CA LEU A 533 -5.61 7.34 12.13
C LEU A 533 -6.41 6.04 12.11
N GLN A 534 -7.66 6.07 11.64
CA GLN A 534 -8.49 4.88 11.52
C GLN A 534 -7.88 3.86 10.54
N LEU A 535 -7.29 4.31 9.43
CA LEU A 535 -6.56 3.42 8.51
C LEU A 535 -5.20 2.96 9.03
N GLN A 536 -4.64 3.61 10.06
CA GLN A 536 -3.39 3.15 10.67
C GLN A 536 -3.57 2.01 11.68
N GLN A 537 -4.81 1.68 12.03
CA GLN A 537 -5.10 0.59 12.98
C GLN A 537 -4.74 -0.79 12.41
N ALA A 538 -4.48 -1.74 13.31
CA ALA A 538 -4.18 -3.12 12.96
C ALA A 538 -5.41 -3.86 12.41
N MET A 539 -6.60 -3.58 12.96
CA MET A 539 -7.87 -4.20 12.58
C MET A 539 -8.87 -3.15 12.09
N PRO A 540 -9.64 -3.44 11.03
CA PRO A 540 -10.67 -2.52 10.54
C PRO A 540 -11.86 -2.48 11.51
N LYS A 541 -12.18 -1.29 12.04
CA LYS A 541 -13.33 -1.05 12.91
C LYS A 541 -14.05 0.22 12.49
N ASP A 542 -15.36 0.25 12.72
CA ASP A 542 -16.18 1.46 12.58
C ASP A 542 -16.12 2.28 13.87
N TYR A 543 -16.10 3.61 13.71
CA TYR A 543 -16.00 4.56 14.81
C TYR A 543 -16.87 5.78 14.60
N ILE A 544 -17.40 6.32 15.69
CA ILE A 544 -17.94 7.68 15.74
C ILE A 544 -16.80 8.68 15.91
N ILE A 545 -16.82 9.72 15.08
CA ILE A 545 -15.89 10.85 15.12
C ILE A 545 -16.70 12.12 15.43
N SER A 546 -16.53 12.62 16.65
CA SER A 546 -17.36 13.68 17.24
C SER A 546 -16.55 14.55 18.22
N THR A 547 -16.98 15.80 18.42
CA THR A 547 -16.46 16.65 19.49
C THR A 547 -17.04 16.24 20.86
N GLY A 548 -18.29 15.77 20.86
CA GLY A 548 -19.11 15.49 22.04
C GLY A 548 -19.90 16.71 22.54
N GLU A 549 -19.80 17.85 21.85
CA GLU A 549 -20.45 19.11 22.23
C GLU A 549 -21.29 19.68 21.09
N ALA A 550 -22.59 19.88 21.32
CA ALA A 550 -23.48 20.55 20.38
C ALA A 550 -23.95 21.91 20.90
N TYR A 551 -24.13 22.85 19.99
CA TYR A 551 -24.84 24.09 20.27
C TYR A 551 -25.93 24.30 19.22
N SER A 552 -26.77 25.31 19.40
CA SER A 552 -27.82 25.66 18.43
C SER A 552 -27.32 26.61 17.34
N VAL A 553 -27.97 26.62 16.17
CA VAL A 553 -27.69 27.61 15.12
C VAL A 553 -27.68 29.03 15.68
N ARG A 554 -28.60 29.34 16.61
CA ARG A 554 -28.62 30.58 17.39
C ARG A 554 -27.33 30.85 18.16
N ASP A 555 -26.81 29.86 18.89
CA ASP A 555 -25.56 29.98 19.65
C ASP A 555 -24.38 30.26 18.71
N PHE A 556 -24.35 29.58 17.55
CA PHE A 556 -23.31 29.79 16.53
C PHE A 556 -23.36 31.22 15.99
N VAL A 557 -24.53 31.72 15.61
CA VAL A 557 -24.74 33.12 15.17
C VAL A 557 -24.30 34.10 16.25
N THR A 558 -24.73 33.89 17.49
CA THR A 558 -24.42 34.77 18.62
C THR A 558 -22.90 34.83 18.87
N LYS A 559 -22.23 33.68 18.85
CA LYS A 559 -20.77 33.62 18.99
C LYS A 559 -20.04 34.27 17.80
N ALA A 560 -20.54 34.10 16.58
CA ALA A 560 -19.95 34.67 15.38
C ALA A 560 -19.99 36.21 15.39
N PHE A 561 -21.12 36.82 15.75
CA PHE A 561 -21.20 38.29 15.91
C PHE A 561 -20.33 38.80 17.06
N ASN A 562 -20.34 38.11 18.21
CA ASN A 562 -19.51 38.48 19.35
C ASN A 562 -18.00 38.47 18.99
N LYS A 563 -17.55 37.53 18.15
CA LYS A 563 -16.17 37.49 17.64
C LYS A 563 -15.79 38.72 16.81
N LYS A 564 -16.76 39.38 16.18
CA LYS A 564 -16.57 40.66 15.47
C LYS A 564 -16.91 41.88 16.33
N GLY A 565 -17.06 41.71 17.65
CA GLY A 565 -17.30 42.80 18.60
C GLY A 565 -18.72 43.36 18.59
N ILE A 566 -19.68 42.63 18.00
CA ILE A 566 -21.10 43.01 17.93
C ILE A 566 -21.89 42.14 18.91
N SER A 567 -22.50 42.78 19.90
CA SER A 567 -23.40 42.12 20.84
C SER A 567 -24.82 42.12 20.27
N ILE A 568 -25.43 40.93 20.18
CA ILE A 568 -26.76 40.77 19.60
C ILE A 568 -27.78 40.34 20.65
N LYS A 569 -29.01 40.82 20.49
CA LYS A 569 -30.17 40.44 21.29
C LYS A 569 -31.23 39.81 20.40
N TRP A 570 -31.75 38.67 20.81
CA TRP A 570 -32.86 38.00 20.14
C TRP A 570 -34.20 38.56 20.63
N ILE A 571 -35.09 38.89 19.69
CA ILE A 571 -36.45 39.37 19.94
C ILE A 571 -37.46 38.62 19.06
N GLY A 572 -38.71 38.53 19.49
CA GLY A 572 -39.73 37.75 18.78
C GLY A 572 -39.61 36.25 19.00
N GLN A 573 -40.44 35.46 18.31
CA GLN A 573 -40.46 34.00 18.36
C GLN A 573 -40.88 33.42 17.01
N GLY A 574 -40.44 32.19 16.71
CA GLY A 574 -40.84 31.49 15.49
C GLY A 574 -40.36 32.23 14.23
N LEU A 575 -41.26 32.46 13.27
CA LEU A 575 -40.93 33.20 12.04
C LEU A 575 -40.71 34.71 12.26
N ASP A 576 -41.26 35.26 13.34
CA ASP A 576 -41.10 36.67 13.70
C ASP A 576 -39.82 36.92 14.52
N GLU A 577 -39.02 35.89 14.75
CA GLU A 577 -37.79 35.98 15.52
C GLU A 577 -36.66 36.67 14.75
N LYS A 578 -35.98 37.61 15.41
CA LYS A 578 -34.90 38.44 14.84
C LYS A 578 -33.75 38.61 15.82
N ALA A 579 -32.55 38.80 15.31
CA ALA A 579 -31.42 39.31 16.09
C ALA A 579 -31.21 40.80 15.77
N ILE A 580 -31.13 41.62 16.81
CA ILE A 580 -30.80 43.04 16.71
C ILE A 580 -29.43 43.32 17.34
N ASP A 581 -28.70 44.29 16.78
CA ASP A 581 -27.53 44.87 17.44
C ASP A 581 -27.97 45.65 18.68
N GLU A 582 -27.42 45.32 19.85
CA GLU A 582 -27.76 46.00 21.11
C GLU A 582 -27.40 47.49 21.12
N LYS A 583 -26.40 47.90 20.34
CA LYS A 583 -25.94 49.30 20.29
C LYS A 583 -26.78 50.16 19.36
N THR A 584 -27.16 49.61 18.20
CA THR A 584 -27.80 50.39 17.12
C THR A 584 -29.28 50.07 16.94
N ASN A 585 -29.81 49.02 17.58
CA ASN A 585 -31.14 48.44 17.34
C ASN A 585 -31.39 48.00 15.88
N ARG A 586 -30.34 47.91 15.07
CA ARG A 586 -30.43 47.44 13.69
C ARG A 586 -30.73 45.95 13.66
N VAL A 587 -31.62 45.53 12.75
CA VAL A 587 -31.89 44.10 12.51
C VAL A 587 -30.72 43.50 11.72
N LEU A 588 -30.12 42.45 12.26
CA LEU A 588 -28.96 41.77 11.68
C LEU A 588 -29.34 40.41 11.08
N VAL A 589 -30.26 39.70 11.72
CA VAL A 589 -30.67 38.35 11.35
C VAL A 589 -32.19 38.21 11.43
N GLU A 590 -32.78 37.52 10.47
CA GLU A 590 -34.21 37.17 10.45
C GLU A 590 -34.42 35.69 10.13
N VAL A 591 -35.50 35.12 10.65
CA VAL A 591 -35.97 33.78 10.26
C VAL A 591 -36.76 33.89 8.95
N SER A 592 -36.45 33.01 7.99
CA SER A 592 -37.13 32.93 6.70
C SER A 592 -37.65 31.52 6.43
N GLN A 593 -38.93 31.44 6.04
CA GLN A 593 -39.63 30.20 5.71
C GLN A 593 -38.93 29.42 4.59
N GLU A 594 -38.25 30.11 3.68
CA GLU A 594 -37.54 29.51 2.53
C GLU A 594 -36.40 28.57 2.93
N PHE A 595 -35.85 28.73 4.15
CA PHE A 595 -34.74 27.92 4.67
C PHE A 595 -35.20 26.85 5.67
N LEU A 596 -36.51 26.65 5.86
CA LEU A 596 -37.05 25.58 6.69
C LEU A 596 -37.16 24.28 5.88
N ARG A 597 -36.80 23.17 6.52
CA ARG A 597 -36.85 21.82 5.92
C ARG A 597 -38.18 21.14 6.23
N PRO A 598 -38.65 20.20 5.39
CA PRO A 598 -39.83 19.39 5.69
C PRO A 598 -39.70 18.60 7.01
N SER A 599 -38.47 18.21 7.36
CA SER A 599 -38.13 17.57 8.63
C SER A 599 -36.67 17.90 8.99
N ASP A 600 -36.43 18.30 10.23
CA ASP A 600 -35.08 18.46 10.79
C ASP A 600 -34.72 17.26 11.66
N ALA A 601 -33.49 16.77 11.53
CA ALA A 601 -32.96 15.80 12.47
C ALA A 601 -32.93 16.40 13.88
N LYS A 602 -33.25 15.57 14.87
CA LYS A 602 -33.15 15.89 16.30
C LYS A 602 -31.70 16.21 16.71
N VAL A 603 -31.47 16.40 18.00
CA VAL A 603 -30.14 16.71 18.55
C VAL A 603 -29.16 15.58 18.19
N LEU A 604 -28.18 15.88 17.34
CA LEU A 604 -27.11 14.97 16.96
C LEU A 604 -25.87 15.29 17.81
N VAL A 605 -25.54 14.39 18.75
CA VAL A 605 -24.33 14.44 19.58
C VAL A 605 -23.77 13.03 19.68
N GLY A 606 -22.52 12.83 19.27
CA GLY A 606 -21.84 11.55 19.24
C GLY A 606 -20.92 11.34 20.44
N ASP A 607 -20.86 10.12 20.92
CA ASP A 607 -19.88 9.62 21.87
C ASP A 607 -18.72 8.96 21.11
N SER A 608 -17.59 9.66 21.00
CA SER A 608 -16.37 9.16 20.37
C SER A 608 -15.41 8.46 21.34
N SER A 609 -15.85 8.11 22.56
CA SER A 609 -15.00 7.50 23.61
C SER A 609 -14.24 6.26 23.12
N LYS A 610 -14.88 5.43 22.30
CA LYS A 610 -14.26 4.23 21.70
C LYS A 610 -13.07 4.60 20.82
N PHE A 611 -13.24 5.56 19.92
CA PHE A 611 -12.17 6.00 19.02
C PHE A 611 -11.02 6.66 19.78
N ARG A 612 -11.33 7.52 20.75
CA ARG A 612 -10.34 8.20 21.60
C ARG A 612 -9.50 7.20 22.38
N LYS A 613 -10.13 6.16 22.95
CA LYS A 613 -9.43 5.08 23.67
C LYS A 613 -8.52 4.26 22.76
N ASP A 614 -9.00 3.88 21.58
CA ASP A 614 -8.26 2.98 20.67
C ASP A 614 -7.12 3.70 19.94
N THR A 615 -7.20 5.02 19.72
CA THR A 615 -6.25 5.78 18.88
C THR A 615 -5.50 6.91 19.58
N GLY A 616 -5.95 7.34 20.76
CA GLY A 616 -5.45 8.55 21.43
C GLY A 616 -5.91 9.87 20.81
N TRP A 617 -6.72 9.84 19.74
CA TRP A 617 -7.25 11.04 19.10
C TRP A 617 -8.13 11.84 20.07
N ASN A 618 -8.07 13.17 19.98
CA ASN A 618 -8.99 14.11 20.61
C ASN A 618 -9.14 15.35 19.71
N PRO A 619 -10.33 15.97 19.64
CA PRO A 619 -10.53 17.21 18.91
C PRO A 619 -9.70 18.34 19.54
N LYS A 620 -9.01 19.11 18.71
CA LYS A 620 -8.13 20.23 19.11
C LYS A 620 -8.86 21.58 19.01
N TYR A 621 -9.89 21.64 18.16
CA TYR A 621 -10.71 22.82 17.94
C TYR A 621 -11.98 22.78 18.79
N ASP A 622 -12.15 23.82 19.60
CA ASP A 622 -13.45 24.18 20.17
C ASP A 622 -14.20 25.13 19.21
N ILE A 623 -15.45 25.47 19.54
CA ILE A 623 -16.28 26.34 18.71
C ILE A 623 -15.68 27.75 18.50
N ASN A 624 -14.91 28.27 19.46
CA ASN A 624 -14.31 29.60 19.33
C ASN A 624 -13.15 29.56 18.35
N LYS A 625 -12.27 28.55 18.44
CA LYS A 625 -11.16 28.34 17.49
C LYS A 625 -11.67 28.02 16.10
N LEU A 626 -12.76 27.27 15.99
CA LEU A 626 -13.43 27.03 14.71
C LEU A 626 -13.85 28.36 14.07
N LEU A 627 -14.57 29.21 14.82
CA LEU A 627 -14.98 30.52 14.32
C LEU A 627 -13.79 31.40 13.93
N ASP A 628 -12.72 31.43 14.74
CA ASP A 628 -11.49 32.15 14.43
C ASP A 628 -10.93 31.70 13.07
N SER A 629 -10.77 30.39 12.88
CA SER A 629 -10.29 29.81 11.61
C SER A 629 -11.21 30.10 10.43
N MET A 630 -12.53 30.10 10.63
CA MET A 630 -13.49 30.39 9.58
C MET A 630 -13.44 31.86 9.15
N PHE A 631 -13.20 32.79 10.09
CA PHE A 631 -13.05 34.22 9.81
C PHE A 631 -11.66 34.61 9.30
N GLU A 632 -10.60 33.86 9.59
CA GLU A 632 -9.26 34.11 9.03
C GLU A 632 -9.16 33.75 7.54
N GLY A 633 -10.00 32.81 7.10
CA GLY A 633 -10.02 32.35 5.71
C GLY A 633 -10.92 33.16 4.77
N GLU A 634 -11.62 34.17 5.30
CA GLU A 634 -12.43 35.17 4.58
C GLU A 634 -11.78 36.54 4.73
#